data_AF-A0A1M6HK46-F1
#
_entry.id   AF-A0A1M6HK46-F1
#
_cell.length_a   1.000
_cell.length_b   1.000
_cell.length_c   1.000
_cell.angle_alpha   90.00
_cell.angle_beta   90.00
_cell.angle_gamma   90.00
#
_symmetry.space_group_name_H-M   'P 1'
#
loop_
_entity.id
_entity.type
_entity.pdbx_description
1 polymer ?
#
loop_
_entity_poly.entity_id
_entity_poly.type
_entity_poly.pdbx_seq_one_letter_code
_entity_poly.pdbx_strand_id
1 'polypeptide(L)'
;MNVDYKEIKDYFYKNRYWDNATRKYAEMFEKVSQIIDENDILCFYPKYLFVDEQILQLYFILKNNKFIKVWINEEKRIVMQFLNMNKIKNVIYECPLGDYGDYRLTLLFEEKAEEITFNSKEDTNERWKYKFNEAICNMAKCFATI
;
A
#
# COMPACT_ATOMS: atom_id res chain seq x y z
N MET A 1 -5.31 12.65 -8.59
CA MET A 1 -4.92 11.36 -9.20
C MET A 1 -4.26 10.54 -8.11
N ASN A 2 -4.87 9.44 -7.69
CA ASN A 2 -4.36 8.60 -6.61
C ASN A 2 -3.14 7.78 -7.09
N VAL A 3 -2.34 7.22 -6.18
CA VAL A 3 -1.39 6.15 -6.50
C VAL A 3 -2.16 4.96 -7.06
N ASP A 4 -1.84 4.59 -8.29
CA ASP A 4 -2.48 3.50 -9.02
C ASP A 4 -1.54 2.28 -9.12
N TYR A 5 -2.11 1.08 -9.00
CA TYR A 5 -1.31 -0.15 -9.05
C TYR A 5 -0.59 -0.29 -10.39
N LYS A 6 -1.29 -0.04 -11.49
CA LYS A 6 -0.73 -0.13 -12.84
C LYS A 6 0.36 0.91 -13.05
N GLU A 7 0.17 2.14 -12.57
CA GLU A 7 1.21 3.18 -12.62
C GLU A 7 2.52 2.75 -11.93
N ILE A 8 2.42 2.24 -10.69
CA ILE A 8 3.61 1.82 -9.93
C ILE A 8 4.24 0.58 -10.57
N LYS A 9 3.43 -0.39 -10.99
CA LYS A 9 3.90 -1.55 -11.73
C LYS A 9 4.70 -1.12 -12.95
N ASP A 10 4.11 -0.28 -13.81
CA ASP A 10 4.74 0.20 -15.05
C ASP A 10 6.04 0.96 -14.76
N TYR A 11 6.12 1.72 -13.65
CA TYR A 11 7.36 2.36 -13.20
C TYR A 11 8.47 1.33 -12.96
N PHE A 12 8.23 0.28 -12.18
CA PHE A 12 9.25 -0.72 -11.89
C PHE A 12 9.63 -1.54 -13.13
N TYR A 13 8.66 -1.88 -13.98
CA TYR A 13 8.93 -2.60 -15.22
C TYR A 13 9.81 -1.82 -16.19
N LYS A 14 9.51 -0.53 -16.41
CA LYS A 14 10.29 0.33 -17.31
C LYS A 14 11.74 0.48 -16.85
N ASN A 15 11.96 0.46 -15.54
CA ASN A 15 13.25 0.69 -14.92
C ASN A 15 13.94 -0.61 -14.45
N ARG A 16 13.40 -1.80 -14.79
CA ARG A 16 13.85 -3.10 -14.25
C ARG A 16 15.31 -3.46 -14.48
N TYR A 17 15.99 -2.75 -15.39
CA TYR A 17 17.41 -2.95 -15.71
C TYR A 17 18.33 -1.85 -15.14
N TRP A 18 17.79 -0.88 -14.40
CA TRP A 18 18.59 0.20 -13.80
C TRP A 18 19.38 -0.29 -12.60
N ASP A 19 18.75 -1.05 -11.71
CA ASP A 19 19.38 -1.54 -10.50
C ASP A 19 18.70 -2.80 -9.95
N ASN A 20 19.34 -3.43 -8.96
CA ASN A 20 18.87 -4.66 -8.34
C ASN A 20 17.55 -4.51 -7.57
N ALA A 21 17.30 -3.38 -6.92
CA ALA A 21 16.08 -3.14 -6.16
C ALA A 21 14.89 -2.97 -7.12
N THR A 22 15.07 -2.21 -8.19
CA THR A 22 14.04 -2.02 -9.21
C THR A 22 13.72 -3.33 -9.92
N ARG A 23 14.73 -4.16 -10.25
CA ARG A 23 14.51 -5.51 -10.78
C ARG A 23 13.72 -6.40 -9.81
N LYS A 24 14.13 -6.44 -8.54
CA LYS A 24 13.48 -7.21 -7.47
C LYS A 24 12.00 -6.84 -7.35
N TYR A 25 11.67 -5.55 -7.36
CA TYR A 25 10.28 -5.13 -7.26
C TYR A 25 9.50 -5.34 -8.55
N ALA A 26 10.10 -5.21 -9.73
CA ALA A 26 9.45 -5.59 -10.99
C ALA A 26 9.01 -7.07 -10.98
N GLU A 27 9.88 -7.98 -10.52
CA GLU A 27 9.54 -9.40 -10.33
C GLU A 27 8.42 -9.60 -9.30
N MET A 28 8.41 -8.83 -8.20
CA MET A 28 7.31 -8.85 -7.23
C MET A 28 5.98 -8.51 -7.89
N PHE A 29 5.93 -7.41 -8.64
CA PHE A 29 4.71 -6.99 -9.34
C PHE A 29 4.27 -8.05 -10.35
N GLU A 30 5.19 -8.66 -11.10
CA GLU A 30 4.87 -9.77 -12.03
C GLU A 30 4.14 -10.92 -11.33
N LYS A 31 4.68 -11.40 -10.20
CA LYS A 31 4.07 -12.51 -9.47
C LYS A 31 2.76 -12.13 -8.79
N VAL A 32 2.63 -10.90 -8.31
CA VAL A 32 1.37 -10.39 -7.74
C VAL A 32 0.29 -10.30 -8.81
N SER A 33 0.61 -9.82 -10.02
CA SER A 33 -0.35 -9.73 -11.14
C SER A 33 -0.83 -11.10 -11.64
N GLN A 34 -0.15 -12.20 -11.30
CA GLN A 34 -0.62 -13.56 -11.60
C GLN A 34 -1.72 -14.04 -10.64
N ILE A 35 -1.89 -13.36 -9.49
CA ILE A 35 -2.82 -13.75 -8.42
C ILE A 35 -3.95 -12.74 -8.25
N ILE A 36 -3.63 -11.43 -8.34
CA ILE A 36 -4.58 -10.33 -8.18
C ILE A 36 -4.87 -9.71 -9.54
N ASP A 37 -6.12 -9.76 -9.98
CA ASP A 37 -6.59 -9.02 -11.15
C ASP A 37 -6.66 -7.52 -10.80
N GLU A 38 -6.08 -6.69 -11.66
CA GLU A 38 -6.08 -5.23 -11.51
C GLU A 38 -7.50 -4.66 -11.44
N ASN A 39 -8.43 -5.26 -12.18
CA ASN A 39 -9.81 -4.84 -12.20
C ASN A 39 -10.54 -5.13 -10.88
N ASP A 40 -10.00 -6.02 -10.03
CA ASP A 40 -10.60 -6.36 -8.74
C ASP A 40 -10.07 -5.50 -7.59
N ILE A 41 -9.08 -4.64 -7.84
CA ILE A 41 -8.51 -3.73 -6.85
C ILE A 41 -9.50 -2.58 -6.61
N LEU A 42 -10.00 -2.47 -5.38
CA LEU A 42 -10.86 -1.37 -4.94
C LEU A 42 -10.01 -0.22 -4.37
N CYS A 43 -9.05 -0.56 -3.50
CA CYS A 43 -8.09 0.38 -2.92
C CYS A 43 -6.68 -0.23 -2.97
N PHE A 44 -5.66 0.59 -3.30
CA PHE A 44 -4.25 0.19 -3.34
C PHE A 44 -3.39 1.21 -2.60
N TYR A 45 -2.39 0.73 -1.86
CA TYR A 45 -1.42 1.57 -1.17
C TYR A 45 -0.04 0.92 -1.11
N PRO A 46 1.00 1.50 -1.74
CA PRO A 46 2.37 1.00 -1.67
C PRO A 46 3.15 1.69 -0.54
N LYS A 47 3.07 1.11 0.66
CA LYS A 47 3.80 1.60 1.84
C LYS A 47 5.32 1.45 1.68
N TYR A 48 6.07 2.48 2.03
CA TYR A 48 7.54 2.58 1.85
C TYR A 48 8.02 2.58 0.40
N LEU A 49 7.25 3.20 -0.50
CA LEU A 49 7.65 3.37 -1.89
C LEU A 49 8.72 4.46 -2.03
N PHE A 50 9.93 4.09 -2.46
CA PHE A 50 11.10 4.99 -2.56
C PHE A 50 11.66 5.45 -1.20
N VAL A 51 11.43 4.66 -0.14
CA VAL A 51 12.00 4.90 1.18
C VAL A 51 13.19 3.98 1.34
N ASP A 52 14.37 4.54 1.56
CA ASP A 52 15.60 3.78 1.73
C ASP A 52 15.53 2.90 2.99
N GLU A 53 16.23 1.76 2.95
CA GLU A 53 16.33 0.78 4.05
C GLU A 53 15.01 0.10 4.48
N GLN A 54 13.88 0.53 3.93
CA GLN A 54 12.58 -0.09 4.16
C GLN A 54 12.21 -1.06 3.04
N ILE A 55 11.51 -2.14 3.41
CA ILE A 55 10.96 -3.08 2.44
C ILE A 55 9.62 -2.53 1.95
N LEU A 56 9.47 -2.37 0.64
CA LEU A 56 8.19 -2.00 0.02
C LEU A 56 7.10 -3.01 0.41
N GLN A 57 6.00 -2.50 0.93
CA GLN A 57 4.81 -3.28 1.28
C GLN A 57 3.63 -2.80 0.45
N LEU A 58 2.99 -3.70 -0.27
CA LEU A 58 1.81 -3.41 -1.05
C LEU A 58 0.57 -3.81 -0.26
N TYR A 59 -0.37 -2.89 -0.11
CA TYR A 59 -1.66 -3.13 0.52
C TYR A 59 -2.77 -3.03 -0.51
N PHE A 60 -3.67 -4.00 -0.50
CA PHE A 60 -4.80 -4.09 -1.42
C PHE A 60 -6.08 -4.32 -0.64
N ILE A 61 -7.13 -3.57 -0.95
CA ILE A 61 -8.52 -3.94 -0.65
C ILE A 61 -9.14 -4.33 -1.98
N LEU A 62 -9.64 -5.55 -2.09
CA LEU A 62 -10.28 -6.06 -3.29
C LEU A 62 -11.80 -5.89 -3.22
N LYS A 63 -12.49 -5.93 -4.37
CA LYS A 63 -13.97 -5.83 -4.46
C LYS A 63 -14.74 -6.85 -3.63
N ASN A 64 -14.13 -8.00 -3.31
CA ASN A 64 -14.71 -9.03 -2.46
C ASN A 64 -14.36 -8.85 -0.97
N ASN A 65 -14.02 -7.62 -0.55
CA ASN A 65 -13.64 -7.23 0.81
C ASN A 65 -12.45 -8.00 1.39
N LYS A 66 -11.57 -8.55 0.54
CA LYS A 66 -10.29 -9.11 0.99
C LYS A 66 -9.28 -7.98 1.17
N PHE A 67 -8.72 -7.89 2.37
CA PHE A 67 -7.59 -7.02 2.67
C PHE A 67 -6.29 -7.82 2.63
N ILE A 68 -5.34 -7.40 1.80
CA ILE A 68 -4.13 -8.17 1.50
C ILE A 68 -2.91 -7.28 1.68
N LYS A 69 -1.88 -7.82 2.35
CA LYS A 69 -0.55 -7.23 2.46
C LYS A 69 0.44 -8.10 1.70
N VAL A 70 1.29 -7.49 0.87
CA VAL A 70 2.34 -8.17 0.11
C VAL A 70 3.69 -7.52 0.38
N TRP A 71 4.74 -8.32 0.59
CA TRP A 71 6.11 -7.83 0.71
C TRP A 71 7.10 -8.93 0.33
N ILE A 72 8.38 -8.58 0.19
CA ILE A 72 9.46 -9.56 0.07
C ILE A 72 10.12 -9.73 1.44
N ASN A 73 10.15 -10.95 1.97
CA ASN A 73 10.79 -11.24 3.25
C ASN A 73 12.34 -11.35 3.13
N GLU A 74 13.01 -11.58 4.26
CA GLU A 74 14.47 -11.73 4.33
C GLU A 74 15.01 -12.89 3.50
N GLU A 75 14.22 -13.96 3.34
CA GLU A 75 14.54 -15.13 2.49
C GLU A 75 14.34 -14.86 0.98
N LYS A 76 14.08 -13.60 0.59
CA LYS A 76 13.78 -13.20 -0.79
C LYS A 76 12.53 -13.87 -1.37
N ARG A 77 11.57 -14.23 -0.53
CA ARG A 77 10.27 -14.77 -0.94
C ARG A 77 9.21 -13.68 -0.91
N ILE A 78 8.33 -13.69 -1.90
CA ILE A 78 7.14 -12.85 -1.92
C ILE A 78 6.13 -13.48 -0.96
N VAL A 79 5.75 -12.73 0.07
CA VAL A 79 4.75 -13.12 1.05
C VAL A 79 3.48 -12.35 0.78
N MET A 80 2.35 -13.06 0.67
CA MET A 80 1.02 -12.50 0.57
C MET A 80 0.22 -12.91 1.79
N GLN A 81 -0.08 -11.96 2.66
CA GLN A 81 -0.85 -12.15 3.87
C GLN A 81 -2.27 -11.62 3.68
N PHE A 82 -3.25 -12.46 3.97
CA PHE A 82 -4.66 -12.09 3.96
C PHE A 82 -5.05 -11.64 5.36
N LEU A 83 -5.42 -10.37 5.48
CA LEU A 83 -5.82 -9.73 6.73
C LEU A 83 -7.33 -9.83 6.88
N ASN A 84 -7.79 -10.23 8.07
CA ASN A 84 -9.21 -10.29 8.38
C ASN A 84 -9.69 -8.90 8.82
N MET A 85 -10.48 -8.24 7.97
CA MET A 85 -11.04 -6.93 8.27
C MET A 85 -11.95 -6.92 9.51
N ASN A 86 -12.62 -8.02 9.82
CA ASN A 86 -13.47 -8.12 11.01
C ASN A 86 -12.68 -8.06 12.33
N LYS A 87 -11.35 -8.23 12.27
CA LYS A 87 -10.47 -8.09 13.42
C LYS A 87 -9.93 -6.66 13.60
N ILE A 88 -10.30 -5.73 12.72
CA ILE A 88 -9.95 -4.30 12.87
C ILE A 88 -10.88 -3.73 13.94
N LYS A 89 -10.30 -3.43 15.11
CA LYS A 89 -11.00 -2.83 16.24
C LYS A 89 -11.31 -1.36 15.99
N ASN A 90 -10.30 -0.62 15.55
CA ASN A 90 -10.39 0.82 15.32
C ASN A 90 -9.74 1.19 13.99
N VAL A 91 -10.36 2.16 13.30
CA VAL A 91 -9.81 2.86 12.15
C VAL A 91 -9.71 4.33 12.53
N ILE A 92 -8.50 4.87 12.56
CA ILE A 92 -8.23 6.27 12.92
C ILE A 92 -7.72 6.98 11.67
N TYR A 93 -8.44 7.99 11.21
CA TYR A 93 -8.07 8.80 10.06
C TYR A 93 -7.75 10.23 10.52
N GLU A 94 -6.57 10.72 10.16
CA GLU A 94 -6.08 12.05 10.49
C GLU A 94 -5.74 12.79 9.20
N CYS A 95 -6.26 14.00 9.04
CA CYS A 95 -5.96 14.90 7.93
C CYS A 95 -5.83 16.35 8.42
N PRO A 96 -5.09 17.21 7.70
CA PRO A 96 -5.01 18.63 8.04
C PRO A 96 -6.38 19.31 7.88
N LEU A 97 -6.60 20.37 8.66
CA LEU A 97 -7.77 21.25 8.50
C LEU A 97 -7.66 22.18 7.28
N GLY A 98 -6.45 22.37 6.73
CA GLY A 98 -6.18 23.18 5.54
C GLY A 98 -5.66 22.34 4.37
N ASP A 99 -5.43 22.99 3.23
CA ASP A 99 -5.08 22.34 1.97
C ASP A 99 -3.66 21.73 1.94
N TYR A 100 -2.84 22.03 2.95
CA TYR A 100 -1.46 21.59 3.06
C TYR A 100 -1.25 20.75 4.31
N GLY A 101 -0.84 19.50 4.13
CA GLY A 101 -0.43 18.63 5.22
C GLY A 101 -0.35 17.16 4.84
N ASP A 102 0.00 16.37 5.86
CA ASP A 102 0.22 14.94 5.77
C ASP A 102 -1.04 14.22 6.23
N TYR A 103 -1.38 13.14 5.54
CA TYR A 103 -2.53 12.31 5.87
C TYR A 103 -2.02 11.06 6.56
N ARG A 104 -2.79 10.58 7.53
CA ARG A 104 -2.51 9.34 8.23
C ARG A 104 -3.77 8.50 8.39
N LEU A 105 -3.63 7.19 8.22
CA LEU A 105 -4.66 6.20 8.54
C LEU A 105 -4.03 5.09 9.35
N THR A 106 -4.55 4.85 10.55
CA THR A 106 -4.09 3.82 11.46
C THR A 106 -5.18 2.77 11.65
N LEU A 107 -4.82 1.51 11.45
CA LEU A 107 -5.66 0.34 11.70
C LEU A 107 -5.14 -0.39 12.95
N LEU A 108 -6.01 -0.58 13.93
CA LEU A 108 -5.71 -1.29 15.17
C LEU A 108 -6.47 -2.62 15.20
N PHE A 109 -5.75 -3.74 15.34
CA PHE A 109 -6.35 -5.08 15.35
C PHE A 109 -6.58 -5.62 16.77
N GLU A 110 -7.61 -6.46 16.97
CA GLU A 110 -8.05 -6.92 18.29
C GLU A 110 -7.08 -7.84 19.03
N GLU A 111 -6.47 -8.82 18.36
CA GLU A 111 -5.90 -10.00 19.06
C GLU A 111 -4.39 -9.97 19.25
N LYS A 112 -3.69 -9.01 18.66
CA LYS A 112 -2.26 -8.72 18.85
C LYS A 112 -2.11 -7.24 18.59
N ALA A 113 -1.27 -6.53 19.33
CA ALA A 113 -0.97 -5.11 19.15
C ALA A 113 -0.27 -4.80 17.79
N GLU A 114 -0.72 -5.42 16.72
CA GLU A 114 -0.33 -5.16 15.35
C GLU A 114 -1.11 -3.92 14.92
N GLU A 115 -0.36 -2.83 14.80
CA GLU A 115 -0.82 -1.56 14.27
C GLU A 115 -0.32 -1.43 12.84
N ILE A 116 -1.20 -1.04 11.92
CA ILE A 116 -0.80 -0.67 10.56
C ILE A 116 -1.09 0.81 10.39
N THR A 117 -0.03 1.60 10.26
CA THR A 117 -0.12 3.05 10.04
C THR A 117 0.35 3.39 8.62
N PHE A 118 -0.56 3.95 7.83
CA PHE A 118 -0.30 4.56 6.52
C PHE A 118 -0.06 6.05 6.73
N ASN A 119 1.08 6.55 6.27
CA ASN A 119 1.51 7.93 6.50
C ASN A 119 2.10 8.49 5.19
N SER A 120 1.43 9.47 4.60
CA SER A 120 1.82 10.00 3.29
C SER A 120 3.18 10.70 3.25
N LYS A 121 3.68 11.14 4.41
CA LYS A 121 5.01 11.74 4.55
C LYS A 121 6.11 10.70 4.64
N GLU A 122 5.86 9.61 5.35
CA GLU A 122 6.89 8.61 5.69
C GLU A 122 6.92 7.45 4.71
N ASP A 123 5.82 7.19 4.00
CA ASP A 123 5.69 6.02 3.13
C ASP A 123 6.16 6.29 1.69
N THR A 124 6.60 7.51 1.39
CA THR A 124 7.14 7.85 0.08
C THR A 124 8.05 9.09 0.11
N ASN A 125 8.47 9.55 -1.07
CA ASN A 125 9.22 10.79 -1.24
C ASN A 125 8.31 11.99 -1.54
N GLU A 126 8.86 13.20 -1.44
CA GLU A 126 8.10 14.45 -1.60
C GLU A 126 7.35 14.57 -2.94
N ARG A 127 7.87 13.94 -4.00
CA ARG A 127 7.26 13.99 -5.34
C ARG A 127 5.96 13.20 -5.43
N TRP A 128 5.77 12.17 -4.60
CA TRP A 128 4.61 11.26 -4.63
C TRP A 128 3.64 11.47 -3.47
N LYS A 129 4.06 12.23 -2.45
CA LYS A 129 3.30 12.53 -1.24
C LYS A 129 1.84 12.92 -1.48
N TYR A 130 1.55 13.80 -2.44
CA TYR A 130 0.16 14.22 -2.73
C TYR A 130 -0.71 13.06 -3.23
N LYS A 131 -0.14 12.13 -3.99
CA LYS A 131 -0.86 10.92 -4.42
C LYS A 131 -1.12 10.00 -3.24
N PHE A 132 -0.21 9.95 -2.27
CA PHE A 132 -0.38 9.18 -1.04
C PHE A 132 -1.47 9.79 -0.13
N ASN A 133 -1.59 11.13 -0.06
CA ASN A 133 -2.73 11.78 0.61
C ASN A 133 -4.06 11.27 0.05
N GLU A 134 -4.21 11.27 -1.28
CA GLU A 134 -5.38 10.74 -1.98
C GLU A 134 -5.58 9.23 -1.71
N ALA A 135 -4.50 8.46 -1.63
CA ALA A 135 -4.55 7.02 -1.37
C ALA A 135 -5.12 6.73 0.02
N ILE A 136 -4.65 7.45 1.02
CA ILE A 136 -5.12 7.35 2.40
C ILE A 136 -6.60 7.75 2.49
N CYS A 137 -6.98 8.85 1.83
CA CYS A 137 -8.38 9.27 1.76
C CYS A 137 -9.28 8.19 1.12
N ASN A 138 -8.85 7.58 0.02
CA ASN A 138 -9.61 6.53 -0.64
C ASN A 138 -9.69 5.24 0.20
N MET A 139 -8.60 4.85 0.88
CA MET A 139 -8.65 3.74 1.84
C MET A 139 -9.62 4.02 2.99
N ALA A 140 -9.62 5.24 3.54
CA ALA A 140 -10.57 5.64 4.57
C ALA A 140 -12.02 5.55 4.08
N LYS A 141 -12.31 5.97 2.84
CA LYS A 141 -13.63 5.78 2.20
C LYS A 141 -13.98 4.30 2.08
N CYS A 142 -13.05 3.45 1.61
CA CYS A 142 -13.23 2.00 1.52
C CYS A 142 -13.68 1.43 2.88
N PHE A 143 -12.98 1.77 3.98
CA PHE A 143 -13.33 1.29 5.33
C PHE A 143 -14.62 1.90 5.89
N ALA A 144 -15.03 3.09 5.45
CA ALA A 144 -16.30 3.69 5.87
C ALA A 144 -17.53 3.07 5.19
N THR A 145 -17.33 2.38 4.07
CA THR A 145 -18.43 1.78 3.26
C THR A 145 -18.61 0.28 3.42
N ILE A 146 -17.66 -0.40 4.08
CA ILE A 146 -17.67 -1.85 4.32
C ILE A 146 -18.28 -2.13 5.70
#